data_AF-A0A959P9X9-F1
#
_entry.id   AF-A0A959P9X9-F1
#
_cell.length_a   1.000
_cell.length_b   1.000
_cell.length_c   1.000
_cell.angle_alpha   90.00
_cell.angle_beta   90.00
_cell.angle_gamma   90.00
#
_symmetry.space_group_name_H-M   'P 1'
#
loop_
_entity.id
_entity.type
_entity.pdbx_description
1 polymer ?
#
loop_
_entity_poly.entity_id
_entity_poly.type
_entity_poly.pdbx_seq_one_letter_code
_entity_poly.pdbx_strand_id
1 'polypeptide(L)'
;ISISIILFAFAMILVSVVSGTGNTLVTMFIEISTLIIYLTFTYRMVHVHHASLQMVWTSEIVYFICMGGFSAIYLWSGKWKNTQVHE
;
A
#
# COMPACT_ATOMS: atom_id res chain seq x y z
N ILE A 1 5.61 1.27 16.65
CA ILE A 1 4.41 2.12 16.78
C ILE A 1 4.67 3.53 16.26
N SER A 2 5.51 4.38 16.87
CA SER A 2 5.65 5.80 16.43
C SER A 2 6.16 5.98 14.99
N ILE A 3 7.13 5.19 14.53
CA ILE A 3 7.66 5.26 13.16
C ILE A 3 6.65 4.72 12.13
N SER A 4 5.91 3.67 12.50
CA SER A 4 4.89 3.04 11.66
C SER A 4 3.77 4.03 11.30
N ILE A 5 3.37 4.88 12.25
CA ILE A 5 2.29 5.86 12.07
C ILE A 5 2.70 6.97 11.08
N ILE A 6 3.97 7.38 11.08
CA ILE A 6 4.47 8.38 10.13
C ILE A 6 4.45 7.82 8.70
N LEU A 7 4.94 6.58 8.53
CA LEU A 7 4.89 5.90 7.22
C LEU A 7 3.45 5.67 6.75
N PHE A 8 2.54 5.33 7.66
CA PHE A 8 1.12 5.21 7.38
C PHE A 8 0.53 6.53 6.87
N ALA A 9 0.83 7.66 7.51
CA ALA A 9 0.34 8.97 7.09
C ALA A 9 0.77 9.30 5.64
N PHE A 10 2.03 9.05 5.29
CA PHE A 10 2.51 9.23 3.92
C PHE A 10 1.81 8.30 2.91
N ALA A 11 1.66 7.02 3.25
CA ALA A 11 0.97 6.06 2.39
C ALA A 11 -0.50 6.44 2.17
N MET A 12 -1.20 6.87 3.23
CA MET A 12 -2.60 7.30 3.15
C MET A 12 -2.80 8.54 2.29
N ILE A 13 -1.89 9.51 2.35
CA ILE A 13 -1.94 10.69 1.48
C ILE A 13 -1.81 10.26 0.01
N LEU A 14 -0.85 9.37 -0.31
CA LEU A 14 -0.66 8.89 -1.68
C LEU A 14 -1.88 8.12 -2.21
N VAL A 15 -2.43 7.20 -1.42
CA VAL A 15 -3.65 6.46 -1.80
C VAL A 15 -4.84 7.41 -1.98
N SER A 16 -4.97 8.43 -1.11
CA SER A 16 -6.02 9.44 -1.24
C SER A 16 -5.88 10.24 -2.53
N VAL A 17 -4.65 10.56 -2.95
CA VAL A 17 -4.39 11.21 -4.25
C VAL A 17 -4.76 10.30 -5.41
N VAL A 18 -4.36 9.02 -5.37
CA VAL A 18 -4.73 8.04 -6.42
C VAL A 18 -6.25 7.88 -6.51
N SER A 19 -6.93 7.74 -5.38
CA SER A 19 -8.38 7.67 -5.31
C SER A 19 -9.07 8.94 -5.84
N GLY A 20 -8.46 10.11 -5.58
CA GLY A 20 -8.91 11.41 -6.10
C GLY A 20 -8.77 11.59 -7.61
N THR A 21 -7.95 10.78 -8.31
CA THR A 21 -7.84 10.82 -9.79
C THR A 21 -9.03 10.22 -10.53
N GLY A 22 -10.09 9.80 -9.83
CA GLY A 22 -11.32 9.28 -10.43
C GLY A 22 -11.22 7.86 -10.98
N ASN A 23 -10.06 7.20 -10.86
CA ASN A 23 -9.86 5.83 -11.31
C ASN A 23 -9.88 4.85 -10.13
N THR A 24 -11.07 4.62 -9.57
CA THR A 24 -11.29 3.74 -8.42
C THR A 24 -10.80 2.31 -8.66
N LEU A 25 -10.84 1.83 -9.91
CA LEU A 25 -10.37 0.49 -10.25
C LEU A 25 -8.88 0.32 -9.99
N VAL A 26 -8.06 1.33 -10.31
CA VAL A 26 -6.62 1.26 -10.07
C VAL A 26 -6.30 1.29 -8.58
N THR A 27 -6.98 2.14 -7.81
CA THR A 27 -6.87 2.13 -6.35
C THR A 27 -7.18 0.75 -5.78
N MET A 28 -8.27 0.12 -6.23
CA MET A 28 -8.64 -1.24 -5.81
C MET A 28 -7.54 -2.27 -6.15
N PHE A 29 -6.96 -2.22 -7.35
CA PHE A 29 -5.87 -3.13 -7.72
C PHE A 29 -4.64 -2.96 -6.84
N ILE A 30 -4.30 -1.73 -6.47
CA ILE A 30 -3.18 -1.42 -5.56
C ILE A 30 -3.47 -1.96 -4.16
N GLU A 31 -4.68 -1.77 -3.64
CA GLU A 31 -5.08 -2.28 -2.32
C GLU A 31 -5.04 -3.81 -2.28
N ILE A 32 -5.64 -4.49 -3.26
CA ILE A 32 -5.66 -5.96 -3.34
C ILE A 32 -4.22 -6.51 -3.41
N SER A 33 -3.37 -5.93 -4.25
CA SER A 33 -1.98 -6.38 -4.40
C SER A 33 -1.20 -6.22 -3.10
N THR A 34 -1.39 -5.10 -2.40
CA THR A 34 -0.79 -4.85 -1.09
C THR A 34 -1.28 -5.87 -0.05
N LEU A 35 -2.57 -6.18 -0.04
CA LEU A 35 -3.19 -7.14 0.88
C LEU A 35 -2.65 -8.56 0.70
N ILE A 36 -2.45 -9.00 -0.55
CA ILE A 36 -1.87 -10.31 -0.86
C ILE A 36 -0.44 -10.42 -0.32
N ILE A 37 0.38 -9.38 -0.52
CA ILE A 37 1.76 -9.34 -0.02
C ILE A 37 1.78 -9.36 1.50
N TYR A 38 0.91 -8.56 2.13
CA TYR A 38 0.78 -8.51 3.58
C TYR A 38 0.40 -9.87 4.18
N LEU A 39 -0.64 -10.51 3.66
CA LEU A 39 -1.08 -11.82 4.11
C LEU A 39 0.02 -12.87 3.95
N THR A 40 0.71 -12.86 2.81
CA THR A 40 1.82 -13.79 2.55
C THR A 40 2.96 -13.59 3.53
N PHE A 41 3.33 -12.33 3.81
CA PHE A 41 4.41 -11.99 4.74
C PHE A 41 4.06 -12.36 6.17
N THR A 42 2.87 -12.00 6.64
CA THR A 42 2.38 -12.31 7.99
C THR A 42 2.24 -13.82 8.19
N TYR A 43 1.71 -14.54 7.20
CA TYR A 43 1.63 -16.01 7.25
C TYR A 43 3.02 -16.65 7.36
N ARG A 44 3.99 -16.17 6.57
CA ARG A 44 5.37 -16.69 6.62
C ARG A 44 6.03 -16.40 7.97
N MET A 45 5.81 -15.21 8.54
CA MET A 45 6.32 -14.84 9.87
C MET A 45 5.75 -15.72 10.99
N VAL A 46 4.45 -15.99 10.95
CA VAL A 46 3.79 -16.80 11.98
C VAL A 46 4.20 -18.28 11.88
N HIS A 47 4.20 -18.84 10.67
CA HIS A 47 4.38 -20.29 10.48
C HIS A 47 5.86 -20.72 10.41
N VAL A 48 6.77 -19.88 9.91
CA VAL A 48 8.19 -20.27 9.78
C VAL A 48 8.98 -19.87 11.01
N HIS A 49 8.74 -18.67 11.55
CA HIS A 49 9.57 -18.13 12.62
C HIS A 49 8.99 -18.33 14.02
N HIS A 50 7.74 -18.80 14.18
CA HIS A 50 7.03 -18.81 15.47
C HIS A 50 7.24 -17.50 16.23
N ALA A 51 7.26 -16.40 15.47
CA ALA A 51 7.85 -15.16 15.94
C ALA A 51 6.93 -14.54 17.00
N SER A 52 7.52 -13.93 18.03
CA SER A 52 6.75 -13.17 19.01
C SER A 52 5.92 -12.09 18.32
N LEU A 53 4.79 -11.71 18.94
CA LEU A 53 3.87 -10.70 18.40
C LEU A 53 4.57 -9.40 17.96
N GLN A 54 5.68 -9.06 18.63
CA GLN A 54 6.52 -7.90 18.33
C GLN A 54 7.17 -7.97 16.94
N MET A 55 7.59 -9.17 16.52
CA MET A 55 8.22 -9.36 15.22
C MET A 55 7.17 -9.37 14.10
N VAL A 56 5.98 -9.93 14.38
CA VAL A 56 4.82 -9.82 13.48
C VAL A 56 4.45 -8.37 13.23
N TRP A 57 4.49 -7.50 14.23
CA TRP A 57 4.23 -6.05 14.10
C TRP A 57 5.10 -5.33 13.05
N THR A 58 6.26 -5.88 12.70
CA THR A 58 7.10 -5.31 11.63
C THR A 58 6.44 -5.46 10.25
N SER A 59 5.45 -6.35 10.09
CA SER A 59 4.65 -6.50 8.87
C SER A 59 3.87 -5.23 8.51
N GLU A 60 3.53 -4.39 9.49
CA GLU A 60 2.85 -3.11 9.24
C GLU A 60 3.75 -2.14 8.46
N ILE A 61 5.06 -2.15 8.74
CA ILE A 61 6.02 -1.33 8.00
C ILE A 61 6.09 -1.80 6.54
N VAL A 62 6.10 -3.11 6.31
CA VAL A 62 6.09 -3.70 4.97
C VAL A 62 4.80 -3.33 4.23
N TYR A 63 3.66 -3.35 4.91
CA TYR A 63 2.38 -2.94 4.37
C TYR A 63 2.39 -1.49 3.88
N PHE A 64 2.81 -0.55 4.72
CA PHE A 64 2.84 0.87 4.35
C PHE A 64 3.85 1.17 3.23
N ILE A 65 5.01 0.52 3.23
CA ILE A 65 6.00 0.66 2.15
C ILE A 65 5.43 0.14 0.83
N CYS A 66 4.77 -1.02 0.82
CA CYS A 66 4.16 -1.57 -0.39
C CYS A 66 3.03 -0.67 -0.89
N MET A 67 2.12 -0.26 0.01
CA MET A 67 0.98 0.60 -0.32
C MET A 67 1.43 1.96 -0.88
N GLY A 68 2.35 2.62 -0.17
CA GLY A 68 2.93 3.89 -0.59
C GLY A 68 3.76 3.76 -1.86
N GLY A 69 4.54 2.68 -1.99
CA GLY A 69 5.35 2.38 -3.17
C GLY A 69 4.52 2.17 -4.43
N PHE A 70 3.49 1.32 -4.37
CA PHE A 70 2.60 1.09 -5.52
C PHE A 70 1.82 2.35 -5.90
N SER A 71 1.36 3.12 -4.92
CA SER A 71 0.70 4.39 -5.18
C SER A 71 1.66 5.38 -5.86
N ALA A 72 2.88 5.55 -5.32
CA ALA A 72 3.90 6.42 -5.91
C ALA A 72 4.30 5.98 -7.33
N ILE A 73 4.46 4.68 -7.58
CA ILE A 73 4.74 4.13 -8.93
C ILE A 73 3.58 4.44 -9.88
N TYR A 74 2.33 4.31 -9.45
CA TYR A 74 1.18 4.64 -10.29
C TYR A 74 1.11 6.13 -10.63
N LEU A 75 1.31 7.01 -9.63
CA LEU A 75 1.45 8.45 -9.83
C LEU A 75 2.56 8.76 -10.85
N TRP A 76 3.73 8.14 -10.67
CA TRP A 76 4.90 8.40 -11.50
C TRP A 76 4.77 7.83 -12.91
N SER A 77 4.00 6.75 -13.08
CA SER A 77 3.70 6.17 -14.40
C SER A 77 2.87 7.10 -15.30
N GLY A 78 2.34 8.21 -14.78
CA GLY A 78 1.65 9.24 -15.56
C GLY A 78 0.35 8.76 -16.24
N LYS A 79 -0.11 7.54 -15.93
CA LYS A 79 -1.36 6.96 -16.46
C LYS A 79 -2.60 7.74 -16.00
N TRP A 80 -2.50 8.51 -14.92
CA TRP A 80 -3.54 9.47 -14.51
C TRP A 80 -3.82 10.54 -15.57
N LYS A 81 -2.87 10.83 -16.48
CA LYS A 81 -2.92 12.00 -17.36
C LYS A 81 -3.71 11.69 -18.63
N ASN A 82 -4.01 10.40 -18.85
CA ASN A 82 -4.78 9.92 -19.99
C ASN A 82 -6.25 9.70 -19.68
N THR A 83 -6.73 10.03 -18.48
CA THR A 83 -8.16 10.30 -18.28
C THR A 83 -8.44 11.64 -18.95
N GLN A 84 -8.53 11.61 -20.28
CA GLN A 84 -9.10 12.69 -21.07
C GLN A 84 -10.50 12.91 -20.49
N VAL A 85 -10.72 14.07 -19.89
CA VAL A 85 -12.07 14.58 -19.65
C VAL A 85 -12.67 14.69 -21.05
N HIS A 86 -13.48 13.70 -21.43
CA HIS A 86 -14.37 13.86 -22.56
C HIS A 86 -15.31 15.00 -22.17
N GLU A 87 -15.01 16.18 -22.71
CA GLU A 87 -15.93 17.32 -22.81
C GLU A 87 -17.22 16.90 -23.52
#